data_AF-A0A6P8HM23-F1
#
_entry.id   AF-A0A6P8HM23-F1
#
_cell.length_a   1.000
_cell.length_b   1.000
_cell.length_c   1.000
_cell.angle_alpha   90.00
_cell.angle_beta   90.00
_cell.angle_gamma   90.00
#
_symmetry.space_group_name_H-M   'P 1'
#
loop_
_entity.id
_entity.type
_entity.pdbx_description
1 polymer ?
#
loop_
_entity_poly.entity_id
_entity_poly.type
_entity_poly.pdbx_seq_one_letter_code
_entity_poly.pdbx_strand_id
1 'polypeptide(L)'
;MTANINTSYLNPLKTATNLTENDGVPGSRFDADPGNYTVYQLKRWLKCRDLKVTGKRSELLARVQDCINAGNYRILDPSIDGGRWLDIKVSKEYSKDGKIIKEPKNKVPEIPTSGWKNFPSNDIPAQFNYGHVYLYALESLPSRSESEVVDQTSDDSDDEAKGHGLGHMTDKPFKNGRKYVDSGFVHDVTDNKNSDYYFLRAHVWPSMKTDLPHNVLIILSIQSGAVIHASCEPCKASELGRCSHVVAVLLLLLD
;
A
#
# COMPACT_ATOMS: atom_id res chain seq x y z
N MET A 1 26.35 -41.43 -9.14
CA MET A 1 26.65 -39.98 -9.29
C MET A 1 25.41 -39.23 -8.84
N THR A 2 25.36 -38.89 -7.55
CA THR A 2 24.25 -38.22 -6.90
C THR A 2 24.44 -36.71 -7.00
N ALA A 3 23.51 -36.03 -7.66
CA ALA A 3 23.52 -34.58 -7.79
C ALA A 3 23.19 -33.95 -6.42
N ASN A 4 24.15 -33.21 -5.86
CA ASN A 4 23.94 -32.33 -4.72
C ASN A 4 23.02 -31.19 -5.15
N ILE A 5 21.77 -31.22 -4.69
CA ILE A 5 20.86 -30.08 -4.78
C ILE A 5 21.30 -29.07 -3.73
N ASN A 6 21.87 -27.97 -4.19
CA ASN A 6 22.34 -26.88 -3.35
C ASN A 6 21.13 -26.11 -2.81
N THR A 7 20.71 -26.40 -1.58
CA THR A 7 19.57 -25.79 -0.89
C THR A 7 19.91 -24.41 -0.31
N SER A 8 20.53 -23.52 -1.09
CA SER A 8 20.99 -22.19 -0.64
C SER A 8 20.08 -21.03 -1.05
N TYR A 9 18.87 -21.29 -1.55
CA TYR A 9 17.87 -20.25 -1.91
C TYR A 9 16.61 -20.29 -1.02
N LEU A 10 16.74 -20.71 0.24
CA LEU A 10 15.72 -20.42 1.25
C LEU A 10 16.01 -19.05 1.87
N ASN A 11 15.12 -18.11 1.60
CA ASN A 11 15.11 -16.73 2.09
C ASN A 11 15.42 -16.62 3.59
N PRO A 12 16.18 -15.60 4.04
CA PRO A 12 15.81 -14.92 5.26
C PRO A 12 14.67 -13.95 4.91
N LEU A 13 13.45 -14.28 5.37
CA LEU A 13 12.38 -13.29 5.52
C LEU A 13 12.97 -12.05 6.18
N LYS A 14 13.10 -10.95 5.42
CA LYS A 14 13.41 -9.65 6.01
C LYS A 14 12.29 -9.33 6.99
N THR A 15 12.62 -9.24 8.27
CA THR A 15 11.70 -8.77 9.31
C THR A 15 11.14 -7.42 8.85
N ALA A 16 9.83 -7.31 8.70
CA ALA A 16 9.19 -6.07 8.24
C ALA A 16 9.52 -4.93 9.22
N THR A 17 10.15 -3.86 8.72
CA THR A 17 10.46 -2.67 9.52
C THR A 17 9.16 -1.96 9.89
N ASN A 18 8.69 -2.14 11.12
CA ASN A 18 7.49 -1.50 11.64
C ASN A 18 7.78 -0.09 12.15
N LEU A 19 6.93 0.89 11.82
CA LEU A 19 7.01 2.24 12.38
C LEU A 19 6.36 2.29 13.77
N THR A 20 7.04 2.89 14.73
CA THR A 20 6.65 2.91 16.15
C THR A 20 6.75 4.32 16.73
N GLU A 21 6.17 4.53 17.90
CA GLU A 21 6.25 5.79 18.63
C GLU A 21 7.69 6.26 18.94
N ASN A 22 8.67 5.35 18.93
CA ASN A 22 10.08 5.64 19.19
C ASN A 22 10.86 6.14 17.97
N ASP A 23 10.26 6.16 16.78
CA ASP A 23 10.93 6.53 15.52
C ASP A 23 10.96 8.04 15.26
N GLY A 24 10.61 8.85 16.27
CA GLY A 24 10.71 10.31 16.22
C GLY A 24 9.60 11.00 15.43
N VAL A 25 8.49 10.30 15.15
CA VAL A 25 7.33 10.87 14.46
C VAL A 25 6.64 11.92 15.36
N PRO A 26 6.50 13.19 14.93
CA PRO A 26 5.92 14.24 15.76
C PRO A 26 4.47 13.93 16.15
N GLY A 27 4.19 14.00 17.45
CA GLY A 27 2.87 13.72 18.02
C GLY A 27 2.50 12.24 18.07
N SER A 28 3.44 11.31 17.86
CA SER A 28 3.20 9.87 18.00
C SER A 28 3.01 9.41 19.45
N ARG A 29 3.59 10.12 20.41
CA ARG A 29 3.56 9.81 21.84
C ARG A 29 3.04 10.97 22.67
N PHE A 30 2.53 10.67 23.86
CA PHE A 30 2.27 11.66 24.90
C PHE A 30 3.37 11.54 25.98
N ASP A 31 3.85 12.69 26.46
CA ASP A 31 4.80 12.79 27.58
C ASP A 31 4.08 12.98 28.93
N ALA A 32 2.78 13.31 28.90
CA ALA A 32 1.92 13.48 30.06
C ALA A 32 0.54 12.84 29.79
N ASP A 33 -0.37 12.95 30.77
CA ASP A 33 -1.75 12.47 30.61
C ASP A 33 -2.41 13.05 29.33
N PRO A 34 -3.05 12.22 28.48
CA PRO A 34 -3.72 12.67 27.25
C PRO A 34 -4.76 13.77 27.50
N GLY A 35 -5.34 13.81 28.69
CA GLY A 35 -6.30 14.82 29.13
C GLY A 35 -5.73 16.25 29.17
N ASN A 36 -4.41 16.42 29.20
CA ASN A 36 -3.76 17.74 29.18
C ASN A 36 -3.46 18.27 27.77
N TYR A 37 -3.69 17.47 26.72
CA TYR A 37 -3.34 17.85 25.36
C TYR A 37 -4.44 18.65 24.65
N THR A 38 -4.04 19.52 23.73
CA THR A 38 -4.95 20.30 22.89
C THR A 38 -5.65 19.43 21.84
N VAL A 39 -6.76 19.93 21.29
CA VAL A 39 -7.48 19.27 20.17
C VAL A 39 -6.54 18.96 19.00
N TYR A 40 -5.63 19.87 18.67
CA TYR A 40 -4.66 19.68 17.59
C TYR A 40 -3.74 18.49 17.87
N GLN A 41 -3.20 18.40 19.09
CA GLN A 41 -2.31 17.30 19.49
C GLN A 41 -3.04 15.95 19.54
N LEU A 42 -4.28 15.91 20.05
CA LEU A 42 -5.10 14.69 20.04
C LEU A 42 -5.39 14.22 18.61
N LYS A 43 -5.76 15.13 17.71
CA LYS A 43 -5.96 14.81 16.29
C LYS A 43 -4.68 14.29 15.64
N ARG A 44 -3.54 14.91 15.95
CA ARG A 44 -2.25 14.47 15.42
C ARG A 44 -1.92 13.04 15.86
N TRP A 45 -2.08 12.75 17.15
CA TRP A 45 -1.83 11.41 17.70
C TRP A 45 -2.72 10.34 17.09
N LEU A 46 -4.01 10.65 16.88
CA LEU A 46 -4.96 9.76 16.21
C LEU A 46 -4.60 9.57 14.72
N LYS A 47 -4.17 10.64 14.04
CA LYS A 47 -3.73 10.57 12.64
C LYS A 47 -2.54 9.62 12.46
N CYS A 48 -1.59 9.61 13.39
CA CYS A 48 -0.46 8.68 13.37
C CYS A 48 -0.85 7.19 13.43
N ARG A 49 -2.14 6.87 13.65
CA ARG A 49 -2.68 5.51 13.79
C ARG A 49 -3.85 5.26 12.83
N ASP A 50 -4.01 6.11 11.82
CA ASP A 50 -5.15 6.11 10.89
C ASP A 50 -6.52 6.10 11.59
N LEU A 51 -6.61 6.78 12.73
CA LEU A 51 -7.86 6.92 13.48
C LEU A 51 -8.59 8.21 13.10
N LYS A 52 -9.92 8.15 13.14
CA LYS A 52 -10.80 9.28 12.84
C LYS A 52 -10.44 10.50 13.70
N VAL A 53 -10.28 11.66 13.06
CA VAL A 53 -9.87 12.93 13.72
C VAL A 53 -10.99 13.97 13.82
N THR A 54 -12.21 13.66 13.39
CA THR A 54 -13.37 14.56 13.51
C THR A 54 -14.01 14.49 14.90
N GLY A 55 -14.70 15.53 15.34
CA GLY A 55 -15.47 15.54 16.58
C GLY A 55 -15.01 16.57 17.61
N LYS A 56 -15.73 16.61 18.73
CA LYS A 56 -15.40 17.48 19.88
C LYS A 56 -14.17 16.95 20.63
N ARG A 57 -13.55 17.80 21.45
CA ARG A 57 -12.35 17.43 22.22
C ARG A 57 -12.56 16.18 23.09
N SER A 58 -13.69 16.08 23.78
CA SER A 58 -14.04 14.94 24.62
C SER A 58 -14.11 13.63 23.83
N GLU A 59 -14.69 13.66 22.61
CA GLU A 59 -14.80 12.49 21.73
C GLU A 59 -13.44 12.05 21.16
N LEU A 60 -12.54 13.01 20.92
CA LEU A 60 -11.16 12.70 20.50
C LEU A 60 -10.39 12.07 21.66
N LEU A 61 -10.55 12.60 22.88
CA LEU A 61 -9.90 12.07 24.07
C LEU A 61 -10.39 10.66 24.42
N ALA A 62 -11.70 10.39 24.32
CA ALA A 62 -12.26 9.06 24.51
C ALA A 62 -11.63 8.04 23.54
N ARG A 63 -11.56 8.36 22.24
CA ARG A 63 -10.89 7.52 21.23
C ARG A 63 -9.42 7.26 21.52
N VAL A 64 -8.70 8.27 22.02
CA VAL A 64 -7.32 8.11 22.45
C VAL A 64 -7.24 7.11 23.60
N GLN A 65 -8.11 7.25 24.60
CA GLN A 65 -8.12 6.36 25.76
C GLN A 65 -8.49 4.92 25.38
N ASP A 66 -9.48 4.73 24.51
CA ASP A 66 -9.87 3.42 24.00
C ASP A 66 -8.70 2.73 23.29
N CYS A 67 -7.95 3.48 22.47
CA CYS A 67 -6.79 2.98 21.76
C CYS A 67 -5.64 2.59 22.71
N ILE A 68 -5.42 3.38 23.76
CA ILE A 68 -4.42 3.07 24.80
C ILE A 68 -4.84 1.81 25.57
N ASN A 69 -6.10 1.72 25.97
CA ASN A 69 -6.65 0.57 26.70
C ASN A 69 -6.61 -0.72 25.87
N ALA A 70 -6.76 -0.62 24.54
CA ALA A 70 -6.63 -1.74 23.63
C ALA A 70 -5.18 -2.23 23.43
N GLY A 71 -4.17 -1.51 23.96
CA GLY A 71 -2.76 -1.95 23.99
C GLY A 71 -2.01 -1.88 22.65
N ASN A 72 -2.69 -1.68 21.52
CA ASN A 72 -2.07 -1.63 20.19
C ASN A 72 -1.71 -0.21 19.71
N TYR A 73 -1.43 0.71 20.64
CA TYR A 73 -1.15 2.11 20.29
C TYR A 73 0.32 2.35 19.89
N ARG A 74 1.23 1.40 20.09
CA ARG A 74 2.68 1.64 19.88
C ARG A 74 3.11 1.59 18.42
N ILE A 75 2.33 0.88 17.59
CA ILE A 75 2.54 0.76 16.14
C ILE A 75 1.84 1.95 15.48
N LEU A 76 2.56 2.62 14.57
CA LEU A 76 2.06 3.75 13.82
C LEU A 76 1.65 3.31 12.41
N ASP A 77 0.73 4.07 11.81
CA ASP A 77 0.41 3.94 10.39
C ASP A 77 1.65 4.24 9.54
N PRO A 78 2.14 3.27 8.73
CA PRO A 78 3.30 3.48 7.86
C PRO A 78 3.09 4.59 6.82
N SER A 79 1.83 4.94 6.49
CA SER A 79 1.51 5.97 5.49
C SER A 79 1.53 7.40 6.04
N ILE A 80 1.72 7.59 7.36
CA ILE A 80 1.68 8.91 8.00
C ILE A 80 2.64 9.92 7.33
N ASP A 81 2.10 11.09 7.00
CA ASP A 81 2.77 12.17 6.27
C ASP A 81 3.36 11.72 4.91
N GLY A 82 2.64 10.84 4.20
CA GLY A 82 3.03 10.32 2.89
C GLY A 82 4.19 9.33 2.96
N GLY A 83 4.30 8.56 4.04
CA GLY A 83 5.33 7.52 4.21
C GLY A 83 6.72 8.00 4.58
N ARG A 84 6.96 9.32 4.64
CA ARG A 84 8.27 9.92 4.90
C ARG A 84 8.99 9.33 6.12
N TRP A 85 8.25 9.06 7.20
CA TRP A 85 8.84 8.56 8.45
C TRP A 85 9.32 7.12 8.34
N LEU A 86 8.62 6.29 7.57
CA LEU A 86 9.06 4.94 7.27
C LEU A 86 10.34 4.96 6.43
N ASP A 87 10.41 5.82 5.40
CA ASP A 87 11.60 5.99 4.57
C ASP A 87 12.83 6.41 5.39
N ILE A 88 12.65 7.33 6.35
CA ILE A 88 13.71 7.77 7.25
C ILE A 88 14.19 6.60 8.14
N LYS A 89 13.26 5.82 8.71
CA LYS A 89 13.61 4.69 9.58
C LYS A 89 14.41 3.64 8.83
N VAL A 90 13.90 3.24 7.67
CA VAL A 90 14.53 2.29 6.77
C VAL A 90 15.95 2.77 6.37
N SER A 91 16.10 4.05 6.03
CA SER A 91 17.41 4.67 5.71
C SER A 91 18.41 4.65 6.88
N LYS A 92 17.93 4.84 8.12
CA LYS A 92 18.76 4.80 9.33
C LYS A 92 19.20 3.39 9.70
N GLU A 93 18.32 2.40 9.55
CA GLU A 93 18.64 0.98 9.77
C GLU A 93 19.71 0.51 8.76
N TYR A 94 19.60 0.91 7.49
CA TYR A 94 20.63 0.65 6.47
C TYR A 94 22.02 1.18 6.81
N SER A 95 22.12 2.28 7.57
CA SER A 95 23.42 2.88 7.93
C SER A 95 24.10 2.17 9.09
N LYS A 96 23.38 1.36 9.88
CA LYS A 96 23.92 0.68 11.08
C LYS A 96 24.49 -0.71 10.80
N ASP A 97 24.00 -1.41 9.78
CA ASP A 97 24.29 -2.83 9.59
C ASP A 97 25.54 -3.16 8.73
N GLY A 98 26.30 -2.16 8.28
CA GLY A 98 27.67 -2.35 7.74
C GLY A 98 27.84 -3.35 6.59
N LYS A 99 26.76 -3.86 6.00
CA LYS A 99 26.78 -4.82 4.88
C LYS A 99 26.74 -4.04 3.58
N ILE A 100 27.88 -4.02 2.87
CA ILE A 100 27.92 -3.67 1.45
C ILE A 100 27.18 -4.77 0.68
N ILE A 101 25.86 -4.66 0.64
CA ILE A 101 25.05 -5.19 -0.44
C ILE A 101 24.82 -3.97 -1.33
N LYS A 102 25.21 -4.05 -2.60
CA LYS A 102 24.99 -2.98 -3.60
C LYS A 102 23.57 -2.43 -3.42
N GLU A 103 23.46 -1.11 -3.28
CA GLU A 103 22.25 -0.32 -3.00
C GLU A 103 20.93 -1.05 -3.35
N PRO A 104 19.93 -1.14 -2.45
CA PRO A 104 18.57 -1.33 -2.91
C PRO A 104 18.21 -0.03 -3.62
N LYS A 105 18.29 -0.03 -4.96
CA LYS A 105 17.93 1.11 -5.82
C LYS A 105 16.43 1.41 -5.69
N ASN A 106 16.01 2.02 -4.59
CA ASN A 106 14.71 2.70 -4.46
C ASN A 106 14.75 4.06 -5.16
N LYS A 107 15.30 4.12 -6.38
CA LYS A 107 14.97 5.18 -7.32
C LYS A 107 13.91 4.59 -8.22
N VAL A 108 12.71 5.18 -8.20
CA VAL A 108 11.70 4.90 -9.23
C VAL A 108 12.41 4.96 -10.58
N PRO A 109 12.34 3.91 -11.41
CA PRO A 109 13.00 3.91 -12.71
C PRO A 109 12.64 5.14 -13.52
N GLU A 110 13.60 5.69 -14.25
CA GLU A 110 13.34 6.84 -15.13
C GLU A 110 12.27 6.47 -16.15
N ILE A 111 11.16 7.22 -16.10
CA ILE A 111 10.01 6.98 -16.94
C ILE A 111 10.32 7.51 -18.35
N PRO A 112 10.16 6.72 -19.41
CA PRO A 112 10.36 7.19 -20.77
C PRO A 112 9.48 8.39 -21.09
N THR A 113 10.08 9.45 -21.66
CA THR A 113 9.35 10.64 -22.12
C THR A 113 8.73 10.45 -23.51
N SER A 114 9.21 9.47 -24.28
CA SER A 114 8.77 9.18 -25.65
C SER A 114 8.74 7.68 -25.93
N GLY A 115 8.21 7.28 -27.09
CA GLY A 115 8.16 5.87 -27.51
C GLY A 115 6.96 5.08 -26.99
N TRP A 116 6.00 5.74 -26.33
CA TRP A 116 4.72 5.14 -25.93
C TRP A 116 3.89 4.77 -27.16
N LYS A 117 3.32 3.57 -27.15
CA LYS A 117 2.46 3.06 -28.23
C LYS A 117 1.18 2.48 -27.63
N ASN A 118 0.15 2.34 -28.45
CA ASN A 118 -1.12 1.73 -28.03
C ASN A 118 -0.89 0.29 -27.59
N PHE A 119 -1.39 -0.04 -26.41
CA PHE A 119 -1.31 -1.38 -25.86
C PHE A 119 -2.24 -2.34 -26.64
N PRO A 120 -1.83 -3.61 -26.84
CA PRO A 120 -0.50 -4.16 -26.55
C PRO A 120 0.49 -3.89 -27.70
N SER A 121 1.63 -3.27 -27.41
CA SER A 121 2.72 -3.11 -28.39
C SER A 121 3.99 -3.88 -28.04
N ASN A 122 4.12 -4.34 -26.80
CA ASN A 122 5.22 -5.14 -26.30
C ASN A 122 4.70 -6.34 -25.50
N ASP A 123 5.49 -7.40 -25.49
CA ASP A 123 5.20 -8.56 -24.65
C ASP A 123 5.28 -8.18 -23.16
N ILE A 124 4.20 -8.50 -22.44
CA ILE A 124 4.15 -8.40 -20.98
C ILE A 124 5.19 -9.37 -20.39
N PRO A 125 5.90 -9.00 -19.29
CA PRO A 125 6.85 -9.89 -18.65
C PRO A 125 6.25 -11.26 -18.34
N ALA A 126 6.82 -12.35 -18.88
CA ALA A 126 6.24 -13.69 -18.81
C ALA A 126 6.05 -14.23 -17.38
N GLN A 127 6.77 -13.67 -16.41
CA GLN A 127 6.64 -14.04 -15.00
C GLN A 127 5.46 -13.32 -14.32
N PHE A 128 4.98 -12.20 -14.88
CA PHE A 128 3.87 -11.45 -14.31
C PHE A 128 2.60 -12.31 -14.29
N ASN A 129 1.94 -12.34 -13.14
CA ASN A 129 0.76 -13.17 -12.91
C ASN A 129 -0.07 -12.60 -11.76
N TYR A 130 -1.23 -13.20 -11.49
CA TYR A 130 -2.14 -12.75 -10.43
C TYR A 130 -1.48 -12.65 -9.04
N GLY A 131 -0.54 -13.55 -8.72
CA GLY A 131 0.23 -13.51 -7.48
C GLY A 131 1.08 -12.23 -7.33
N HIS A 132 1.60 -11.69 -8.43
CA HIS A 132 2.31 -10.40 -8.40
C HIS A 132 1.36 -9.24 -8.11
N VAL A 133 0.15 -9.27 -8.64
CA VAL A 133 -0.89 -8.27 -8.36
C VAL A 133 -1.29 -8.35 -6.89
N TYR A 134 -1.51 -9.55 -6.37
CA TYR A 134 -1.84 -9.81 -4.96
C TYR A 134 -0.72 -9.34 -4.01
N LEU A 135 0.52 -9.76 -4.27
CA LEU A 135 1.71 -9.36 -3.49
C LEU A 135 1.87 -7.84 -3.45
N TYR A 136 1.71 -7.16 -4.58
CA TYR A 136 1.85 -5.71 -4.66
C TYR A 136 0.72 -4.98 -3.92
N ALA A 137 -0.52 -5.39 -4.14
CA ALA A 137 -1.68 -4.71 -3.59
C ALA A 137 -1.87 -4.96 -2.09
N LEU A 138 -1.48 -6.14 -1.57
CA LEU A 138 -1.80 -6.58 -0.21
C LEU A 138 -0.59 -6.90 0.66
N GLU A 139 0.30 -7.77 0.21
CA GLU A 139 1.33 -8.37 1.08
C GLU A 139 2.59 -7.50 1.24
N SER A 140 2.84 -6.60 0.31
CA SER A 140 3.92 -5.61 0.43
C SER A 140 3.54 -4.44 1.37
N LEU A 141 2.39 -4.51 2.04
CA LEU A 141 2.07 -3.67 3.19
C LEU A 141 2.84 -4.17 4.42
N PRO A 142 3.35 -3.29 5.29
CA PRO A 142 3.91 -3.71 6.57
C PRO A 142 2.89 -4.55 7.33
N SER A 143 3.22 -5.81 7.59
CA SER A 143 2.34 -6.77 8.26
C SER A 143 1.99 -6.29 9.67
N ARG A 144 0.71 -6.04 9.93
CA ARG A 144 0.18 -6.03 11.30
C ARG A 144 0.20 -7.47 11.79
N SER A 145 0.89 -7.73 12.90
CA SER A 145 1.08 -9.07 13.45
C SER A 145 -0.25 -9.82 13.58
N GLU A 146 -0.32 -11.00 12.97
CA GLU A 146 -1.37 -11.99 13.17
C GLU A 146 -1.42 -12.39 14.65
N SER A 147 -2.41 -11.89 15.37
CA SER A 147 -2.89 -12.53 16.58
C SER A 147 -4.36 -12.17 16.76
N GLU A 148 -5.15 -13.22 16.91
CA GLU A 148 -6.53 -13.27 17.40
C GLU A 148 -7.65 -13.12 16.36
N VAL A 149 -7.81 -14.20 15.57
CA VAL A 149 -9.13 -14.64 15.11
C VAL A 149 -9.84 -15.25 16.32
N VAL A 150 -10.78 -14.53 16.92
CA VAL A 150 -11.74 -15.13 17.86
C VAL A 150 -13.06 -15.25 17.12
N ASP A 151 -13.41 -16.50 16.86
CA ASP A 151 -14.71 -16.96 16.42
C ASP A 151 -15.80 -16.53 17.41
N GLN A 152 -16.77 -15.74 16.94
CA GLN A 152 -18.04 -15.57 17.63
C GLN A 152 -19.17 -15.60 16.61
N THR A 153 -19.76 -16.79 16.49
CA THR A 153 -21.10 -17.03 15.97
C THR A 153 -22.14 -16.18 16.72
N SER A 154 -23.00 -15.46 15.99
CA SER A 154 -24.41 -15.30 16.36
C SER A 154 -25.26 -14.84 15.17
N ASP A 155 -26.44 -15.45 15.08
CA ASP A 155 -27.49 -15.34 14.07
C ASP A 155 -28.19 -13.96 13.98
N ASP A 156 -28.72 -13.73 12.78
CA ASP A 156 -29.88 -12.92 12.37
C ASP A 156 -30.05 -11.49 12.92
N SER A 157 -29.84 -10.50 12.05
CA SER A 157 -30.94 -9.77 11.37
C SER A 157 -30.39 -8.58 10.56
N ASP A 158 -31.03 -8.32 9.42
CA ASP A 158 -30.69 -7.28 8.46
C ASP A 158 -30.59 -5.88 9.11
N ASP A 159 -29.40 -5.28 9.11
CA ASP A 159 -29.25 -3.82 9.01
C ASP A 159 -27.79 -3.40 8.69
N GLU A 160 -27.67 -2.49 7.75
CA GLU A 160 -26.45 -1.85 7.25
C GLU A 160 -25.60 -1.21 8.39
N ALA A 161 -24.58 -1.93 8.89
CA ALA A 161 -23.64 -1.38 9.88
C ALA A 161 -22.19 -1.88 9.70
N LYS A 162 -21.39 -1.04 9.05
CA LYS A 162 -19.95 -0.74 9.30
C LYS A 162 -19.10 -1.82 9.99
N GLY A 163 -18.44 -2.65 9.18
CA GLY A 163 -17.29 -3.44 9.60
C GLY A 163 -16.04 -2.57 9.78
N HIS A 164 -15.70 -2.22 11.02
CA HIS A 164 -14.35 -1.76 11.38
C HIS A 164 -13.47 -2.99 11.63
N GLY A 165 -12.87 -3.54 10.57
CA GLY A 165 -11.96 -4.67 10.64
C GLY A 165 -11.22 -4.83 9.31
N LEU A 166 -10.03 -5.43 9.33
CA LEU A 166 -9.06 -5.55 8.24
C LEU A 166 -9.62 -5.90 6.83
N GLY A 167 -10.85 -6.42 6.71
CA GLY A 167 -11.51 -6.76 5.45
C GLY A 167 -11.88 -5.58 4.53
N HIS A 168 -11.78 -4.33 4.99
CA HIS A 168 -11.99 -3.17 4.11
C HIS A 168 -10.79 -2.82 3.21
N MET A 169 -9.59 -3.28 3.54
CA MET A 169 -8.37 -2.99 2.77
C MET A 169 -7.92 -4.11 1.84
N THR A 170 -8.43 -5.33 2.01
CA THR A 170 -7.97 -6.50 1.23
C THR A 170 -8.82 -6.77 -0.01
N ASP A 171 -10.14 -6.77 0.12
CA ASP A 171 -11.03 -7.14 -0.99
C ASP A 171 -11.48 -5.96 -1.85
N LYS A 172 -11.63 -4.79 -1.23
CA LYS A 172 -12.31 -3.66 -1.86
C LYS A 172 -11.54 -3.12 -3.07
N PRO A 173 -10.20 -2.96 -3.04
CA PRO A 173 -9.44 -2.54 -4.22
C PRO A 173 -9.52 -3.54 -5.36
N PHE A 174 -9.51 -4.85 -5.08
CA PHE A 174 -9.65 -5.91 -6.09
C PHE A 174 -11.05 -5.94 -6.69
N LYS A 175 -12.09 -5.98 -5.85
CA LYS A 175 -13.49 -5.98 -6.30
C LYS A 175 -13.80 -4.75 -7.15
N ASN A 176 -13.36 -3.57 -6.71
CA ASN A 176 -13.57 -2.34 -7.48
C ASN A 176 -12.68 -2.27 -8.72
N GLY A 177 -11.42 -2.73 -8.62
CA GLY A 177 -10.50 -2.79 -9.75
C GLY A 177 -11.05 -3.65 -10.89
N ARG A 178 -11.50 -4.87 -10.57
CA ARG A 178 -12.15 -5.78 -11.52
C ARG A 178 -13.39 -5.17 -12.16
N LYS A 179 -14.24 -4.48 -11.37
CA LYS A 179 -15.40 -3.74 -11.90
C LYS A 179 -15.03 -2.70 -12.95
N TYR A 180 -13.93 -1.96 -12.77
CA TYR A 180 -13.47 -0.99 -13.77
C TYR A 180 -13.05 -1.66 -15.07
N VAL A 181 -12.38 -2.82 -15.00
CA VAL A 181 -12.03 -3.60 -16.19
C VAL A 181 -13.28 -4.14 -16.88
N ASP A 182 -14.16 -4.81 -16.13
CA ASP A 182 -15.39 -5.43 -16.67
C ASP A 182 -16.35 -4.40 -17.29
N SER A 183 -16.42 -3.20 -16.70
CA SER A 183 -17.28 -2.12 -17.19
C SER A 183 -16.62 -1.31 -18.32
N GLY A 184 -15.40 -1.65 -18.73
CA GLY A 184 -14.67 -0.95 -19.78
C GLY A 184 -14.27 0.47 -19.42
N PHE A 185 -13.98 0.76 -18.14
CA PHE A 185 -13.56 2.09 -17.66
C PHE A 185 -12.04 2.32 -17.65
N VAL A 186 -11.27 1.37 -18.19
CA VAL A 186 -9.82 1.51 -18.40
C VAL A 186 -9.58 1.81 -19.87
N HIS A 187 -9.07 3.00 -20.18
CA HIS A 187 -8.92 3.54 -21.53
C HIS A 187 -7.50 4.04 -21.79
N ASP A 188 -7.23 4.39 -23.06
CA ASP A 188 -5.98 5.01 -23.54
C ASP A 188 -4.74 4.28 -23.04
N VAL A 189 -4.83 2.96 -23.04
CA VAL A 189 -3.78 2.10 -22.52
C VAL A 189 -2.60 2.15 -23.47
N THR A 190 -1.45 2.56 -22.95
CA THR A 190 -0.21 2.65 -23.71
C THR A 190 0.93 1.99 -22.96
N ASP A 191 1.81 1.34 -23.70
CA ASP A 191 2.95 0.61 -23.15
C ASP A 191 4.27 1.04 -23.77
N ASN A 192 5.34 0.78 -23.03
CA ASN A 192 6.72 1.03 -23.42
C ASN A 192 7.63 0.03 -22.68
N LYS A 193 8.82 -0.25 -23.20
CA LYS A 193 9.79 -1.11 -22.54
C LYS A 193 11.21 -0.62 -22.75
N ASN A 194 12.08 -0.94 -21.80
CA ASN A 194 13.53 -0.90 -21.99
C ASN A 194 14.14 -2.28 -21.67
N SER A 195 15.43 -2.35 -21.39
CA SER A 195 16.10 -3.62 -21.07
C SER A 195 15.68 -4.24 -19.73
N ASP A 196 15.23 -3.41 -18.79
CA ASP A 196 15.04 -3.81 -17.39
C ASP A 196 13.57 -3.74 -16.94
N TYR A 197 12.80 -2.83 -17.56
CA TYR A 197 11.46 -2.47 -17.10
C TYR A 197 10.45 -2.43 -18.25
N TYR A 198 9.24 -2.87 -17.92
CA TYR A 198 8.03 -2.70 -18.72
C TYR A 198 7.19 -1.59 -18.09
N PHE A 199 6.77 -0.63 -18.88
CA PHE A 199 6.02 0.54 -18.45
C PHE A 199 4.63 0.52 -19.06
N LEU A 200 3.65 0.92 -18.27
CA LEU A 200 2.26 0.96 -18.68
C LEU A 200 1.59 2.23 -18.17
N ARG A 201 0.83 2.88 -19.03
CA ARG A 201 -0.04 4.01 -18.69
C ARG A 201 -1.46 3.71 -19.10
N ALA A 202 -2.40 4.19 -18.30
CA ALA A 202 -3.82 4.09 -18.63
C ALA A 202 -4.61 5.22 -17.96
N HIS A 203 -5.76 5.52 -18.53
CA HIS A 203 -6.79 6.37 -17.93
C HIS A 203 -7.87 5.50 -17.31
N VAL A 204 -8.15 5.68 -16.03
CA VAL A 204 -9.23 4.97 -15.34
C VAL A 204 -10.33 5.94 -14.94
N TRP A 205 -11.54 5.74 -15.46
CA TRP A 205 -12.67 6.61 -15.16
C TRP A 205 -13.41 6.11 -13.91
N PRO A 206 -13.51 6.92 -12.84
CA PRO A 206 -14.14 6.49 -11.60
C PRO A 206 -15.67 6.34 -11.71
N SER A 207 -16.30 6.97 -12.71
CA SER A 207 -17.72 6.80 -13.02
C SER A 207 -18.04 7.19 -14.48
N MET A 208 -19.26 6.90 -14.95
CA MET A 208 -19.77 7.35 -16.26
C MET A 208 -19.93 8.87 -16.39
N LYS A 209 -19.84 9.63 -15.29
CA LYS A 209 -19.96 11.10 -15.32
C LYS A 209 -18.63 11.72 -15.74
N THR A 210 -18.69 12.95 -16.23
CA THR A 210 -17.62 13.79 -16.80
C THR A 210 -16.45 14.11 -15.85
N ASP A 211 -16.23 13.33 -14.80
CA ASP A 211 -15.09 13.47 -13.90
C ASP A 211 -13.80 13.16 -14.68
N LEU A 212 -12.76 13.96 -14.47
CA LEU A 212 -11.48 13.75 -15.13
C LEU A 212 -10.92 12.34 -14.81
N PRO A 213 -10.34 11.63 -15.79
CA PRO A 213 -9.81 10.30 -15.56
C PRO A 213 -8.64 10.33 -14.58
N HIS A 214 -8.44 9.20 -13.90
CA HIS A 214 -7.23 8.95 -13.14
C HIS A 214 -6.12 8.45 -14.06
N ASN A 215 -4.99 9.16 -14.06
CA ASN A 215 -3.78 8.79 -14.76
C ASN A 215 -3.04 7.75 -13.94
N VAL A 216 -2.99 6.51 -14.43
CA VAL A 216 -2.27 5.41 -13.79
C VAL A 216 -0.97 5.15 -14.53
N LEU A 217 0.11 4.99 -13.78
CA LEU A 217 1.40 4.52 -14.26
C LEU A 217 1.78 3.25 -13.50
N ILE A 218 2.21 2.21 -14.21
CA ILE A 218 2.76 0.99 -13.64
C ILE A 218 4.14 0.74 -14.26
N ILE A 219 5.08 0.31 -13.41
CA ILE A 219 6.41 -0.12 -13.81
C ILE A 219 6.62 -1.54 -13.29
N LEU A 220 6.80 -2.49 -14.21
CA LEU A 220 7.11 -3.89 -13.90
C LEU A 220 8.58 -4.17 -14.19
N SER A 221 9.18 -5.09 -13.44
CA SER A 221 10.45 -5.71 -13.82
C SER A 221 10.23 -6.68 -14.97
N ILE A 222 11.03 -6.58 -16.03
CA ILE A 222 11.02 -7.57 -17.11
C ILE A 222 11.51 -8.93 -16.61
N GLN A 223 12.46 -8.94 -15.68
CA GLN A 223 13.11 -10.18 -15.21
C GLN A 223 12.21 -10.99 -14.27
N SER A 224 11.56 -10.33 -13.31
CA SER A 224 10.75 -11.02 -12.30
C SER A 224 9.24 -10.87 -12.48
N GLY A 225 8.78 -9.94 -13.30
CA GLY A 225 7.36 -9.55 -13.36
C GLY A 225 6.91 -8.74 -12.14
N ALA A 226 7.76 -8.48 -11.14
CA ALA A 226 7.36 -7.74 -9.96
C ALA A 226 6.96 -6.29 -10.29
N VAL A 227 5.91 -5.79 -9.63
CA VAL A 227 5.54 -4.38 -9.68
C VAL A 227 6.58 -3.58 -8.89
N ILE A 228 7.40 -2.81 -9.59
CA ILE A 228 8.47 -1.98 -9.02
C ILE A 228 7.91 -0.67 -8.49
N HIS A 229 6.98 -0.08 -9.24
CA HIS A 229 6.34 1.16 -8.88
C HIS A 229 4.96 1.26 -9.53
N ALA A 230 4.03 1.90 -8.82
CA ALA A 230 2.80 2.37 -9.43
C ALA A 230 2.39 3.71 -8.82
N SER A 231 1.73 4.54 -9.62
CA SER A 231 1.17 5.82 -9.21
C SER A 231 -0.18 6.06 -9.87
N CYS A 232 -1.02 6.88 -9.23
CA CYS A 232 -2.35 7.21 -9.70
C CYS A 232 -2.73 8.65 -9.32
N GLU A 233 -2.87 9.52 -10.30
CA GLU A 233 -3.16 10.95 -10.08
C GLU A 233 -4.46 11.36 -10.79
N PRO A 234 -5.35 12.16 -10.18
CA PRO A 234 -5.25 12.83 -8.87
C PRO A 234 -5.85 12.00 -7.70
N CYS A 235 -5.67 10.67 -7.70
CA CYS A 235 -6.35 9.82 -6.73
C CYS A 235 -5.80 10.02 -5.31
N LYS A 236 -6.65 10.45 -4.37
CA LYS A 236 -6.27 10.61 -2.95
C LYS A 236 -5.86 9.29 -2.28
N ALA A 237 -6.42 8.17 -2.74
CA ALA A 237 -6.03 6.84 -2.25
C ALA A 237 -4.69 6.34 -2.85
N SER A 238 -4.04 7.14 -3.71
CA SER A 238 -2.77 6.79 -4.34
C SER A 238 -1.52 7.13 -3.51
N GLU A 239 -1.65 7.60 -2.26
CA GLU A 239 -0.48 7.90 -1.43
C GLU A 239 0.48 6.69 -1.26
N LEU A 240 0.03 5.46 -1.56
CA LEU A 240 0.85 4.24 -1.64
C LEU A 240 0.87 3.53 -3.01
N GLY A 241 0.22 4.09 -4.03
CA GLY A 241 0.14 3.44 -5.36
C GLY A 241 -0.72 2.16 -5.41
N ARG A 242 -1.59 1.91 -4.42
CA ARG A 242 -2.37 0.66 -4.28
C ARG A 242 -3.89 0.84 -4.38
N CYS A 243 -4.35 1.91 -5.01
CA CYS A 243 -5.79 2.17 -5.15
C CYS A 243 -6.46 1.20 -6.14
N SER A 244 -7.79 1.15 -6.13
CA SER A 244 -8.56 0.31 -7.08
C SER A 244 -8.26 0.62 -8.56
N HIS A 245 -7.82 1.84 -8.89
CA HIS A 245 -7.44 2.19 -10.26
C HIS A 245 -6.14 1.52 -10.69
N VAL A 246 -5.13 1.47 -9.81
CA VAL A 246 -3.89 0.72 -10.09
C VAL A 246 -4.20 -0.76 -10.21
N VAL A 247 -5.01 -1.31 -9.31
CA VAL A 247 -5.41 -2.73 -9.37
C VAL A 247 -6.17 -3.03 -10.66
N ALA A 248 -7.06 -2.15 -11.13
CA ALA A 248 -7.75 -2.33 -12.42
C ALA A 248 -6.75 -2.49 -13.57
N VAL A 249 -5.75 -1.62 -13.65
CA VAL A 249 -4.76 -1.67 -14.73
C VAL A 249 -3.85 -2.89 -14.60
N LEU A 250 -3.49 -3.32 -13.39
CA LEU A 250 -2.74 -4.56 -13.17
C LEU A 250 -3.55 -5.81 -13.56
N LEU A 251 -4.85 -5.82 -13.29
CA LEU A 251 -5.74 -6.93 -13.68
C LEU A 251 -5.96 -6.97 -15.19
N LEU A 252 -6.03 -5.81 -15.86
CA LEU A 252 -6.13 -5.75 -17.33
C LEU A 252 -4.96 -6.46 -18.03
N LEU A 253 -3.77 -6.47 -17.44
CA LEU A 253 -2.60 -7.16 -17.99
C LEU A 253 -2.68 -8.69 -17.90
N LEU A 254 -3.67 -9.23 -17.17
CA LEU A 254 -3.88 -10.67 -17.00
C LEU A 254 -4.98 -11.23 -17.92
N ASP A 255 -5.77 -10.34 -18.53
CA ASP A 255 -6.84 -10.68 -19.48
C ASP A 255 -6.30 -10.70 -20.92
#